data_AF-A0A660Y7F2-F1
#
_entry.id   AF-A0A660Y7F2-F1
#
_cell.length_a   1.000
_cell.length_b   1.000
_cell.length_c   1.000
_cell.angle_alpha   90.00
_cell.angle_beta   90.00
_cell.angle_gamma   90.00
#
_symmetry.space_group_name_H-M   'P 1'
#
loop_
_entity.id
_entity.type
_entity.pdbx_description
1 polymer ?
#
loop_
_entity_poly.entity_id
_entity_poly.type
_entity_poly.pdbx_seq_one_letter_code
_entity_poly.pdbx_strand_id
1 'polypeptide(L)'
;MKRLSSVLSVLVTLSLSASASALINDEDAMAKVTAPQRIQSPTYAEVPTGEDVLVVYNTNYVEDENENGVPDGIEIARYYQEARNVPEVNLVPIHVSTDEEITRPEYDRNYDTEGLYEETSYIRQAIEQYLTNHTNEEGEPLGDAIRYIVLTKGVPLKIQQYDGGTYIRQADYSSVDAAIALLFQDYEIDGRIRNPYYKADPNLSLDYRFDGAHFSNSNGLTLSYLVTRLD
;
A
#
# COMPACT_ATOMS: atom_id res chain seq x y z
N MET A 1 65.99 38.03 28.38
CA MET A 1 66.76 37.17 27.45
C MET A 1 65.90 36.92 26.21
N LYS A 2 66.46 37.21 25.01
CA LYS A 2 66.09 36.71 23.65
C LYS A 2 64.61 36.83 23.19
N ARG A 3 64.31 37.73 22.22
CA ARG A 3 64.18 37.48 20.73
C ARG A 3 62.89 36.71 20.40
N LEU A 4 62.11 36.92 19.33
CA LEU A 4 62.03 37.82 18.16
C LEU A 4 60.81 37.30 17.36
N SER A 5 60.13 38.15 16.58
CA SER A 5 59.36 37.79 15.35
C SER A 5 58.05 37.00 15.55
N SER A 6 56.98 37.08 14.74
CA SER A 6 56.70 37.72 13.46
C SER A 6 55.18 37.68 13.21
N VAL A 7 54.60 38.80 12.76
CA VAL A 7 53.70 38.98 11.60
C VAL A 7 52.67 37.87 11.27
N LEU A 8 51.37 38.20 11.16
CA LEU A 8 50.65 38.37 9.86
C LEU A 8 49.13 38.60 10.05
N SER A 9 48.61 39.64 9.39
CA SER A 9 47.21 40.03 9.25
C SER A 9 46.35 39.00 8.50
N VAL A 10 45.07 38.88 8.88
CA VAL A 10 43.97 38.70 7.92
C VAL A 10 42.75 39.49 8.43
N LEU A 11 42.42 40.56 7.71
CA LEU A 11 41.15 41.29 7.80
C LEU A 11 40.15 40.59 6.88
N VAL A 12 38.97 40.21 7.38
CA VAL A 12 37.82 39.86 6.54
C VAL A 12 36.72 40.87 6.83
N THR A 13 36.56 41.84 5.93
CA THR A 13 35.39 42.72 5.85
C THR A 13 34.38 42.09 4.90
N LEU A 14 33.22 41.68 5.42
CA LEU A 14 32.04 41.36 4.60
C LEU A 14 31.38 42.66 4.15
N SER A 15 31.37 42.92 2.83
CA SER A 15 30.54 43.94 2.22
C SER A 15 29.25 43.31 1.68
N LEU A 16 28.11 43.74 2.24
CA LEU A 16 26.79 43.54 1.64
C LEU A 16 26.63 44.52 0.47
N SER A 17 26.39 44.02 -0.75
CA SER A 17 25.87 44.83 -1.85
C SER A 17 24.64 44.15 -2.45
N ALA A 18 23.49 44.74 -2.20
CA ALA A 18 22.25 44.45 -2.91
C ALA A 18 22.29 45.12 -4.30
N SER A 19 21.87 44.38 -5.33
CA SER A 19 20.91 44.80 -6.37
C SER A 19 21.13 44.02 -7.66
N ALA A 20 20.10 43.32 -8.13
CA ALA A 20 19.68 43.37 -9.52
C ALA A 20 18.31 42.68 -9.65
N SER A 21 17.25 43.49 -9.72
CA SER A 21 15.98 43.07 -10.29
C SER A 21 16.20 42.80 -11.78
N ALA A 22 15.82 41.61 -12.23
CA ALA A 22 15.54 41.33 -13.63
C ALA A 22 14.24 40.53 -13.70
N LEU A 23 13.25 41.16 -14.32
CA LEU A 23 12.01 40.57 -14.79
C LEU A 23 12.32 39.33 -15.63
N ILE A 24 11.74 38.18 -15.27
CA ILE A 24 11.52 37.07 -16.19
C ILE A 24 10.03 36.76 -16.12
N ASN A 25 9.42 36.75 -17.30
CA ASN A 25 8.00 36.68 -17.54
C ASN A 25 7.37 35.39 -17.04
N ASP A 26 6.13 35.54 -16.60
CA ASP A 26 5.25 34.62 -15.89
C ASP A 26 4.47 33.70 -16.84
N GLU A 27 5.14 32.97 -17.75
CA GLU A 27 4.45 32.09 -18.73
C GLU A 27 4.96 30.64 -18.83
N ASP A 28 5.88 30.18 -17.98
CA ASP A 28 6.43 28.79 -18.06
C ASP A 28 6.20 27.92 -16.80
N ALA A 29 5.38 28.37 -15.84
CA ALA A 29 5.13 27.65 -14.60
C ALA A 29 3.87 26.75 -14.63
N MET A 30 3.69 25.93 -15.67
CA MET A 30 2.77 24.77 -15.64
C MET A 30 3.32 23.55 -16.40
N ALA A 31 4.64 23.33 -16.32
CA ALA A 31 5.17 21.99 -16.52
C ALA A 31 4.71 21.11 -15.35
N LYS A 32 3.55 20.47 -15.53
CA LYS A 32 3.08 19.36 -14.70
C LYS A 32 4.24 18.37 -14.64
N VAL A 33 4.95 18.31 -13.51
CA VAL A 33 6.01 17.34 -13.25
C VAL A 33 5.35 15.98 -13.32
N THR A 34 5.32 15.42 -14.52
CA THR A 34 4.79 14.11 -14.79
C THR A 34 5.91 13.19 -14.34
N ALA A 35 5.65 12.41 -13.28
CA ALA A 35 6.57 11.39 -12.82
C ALA A 35 7.09 10.61 -14.05
N PRO A 36 8.41 10.33 -14.14
CA PRO A 36 8.95 9.62 -15.28
C PRO A 36 8.20 8.30 -15.45
N GLN A 37 7.39 8.23 -16.49
CA GLN A 37 6.71 7.00 -16.89
C GLN A 37 7.83 6.02 -17.24
N ARG A 38 8.03 4.99 -16.41
CA ARG A 38 8.89 3.88 -16.79
C ARG A 38 8.32 3.33 -18.10
N ILE A 39 9.15 3.24 -19.13
CA ILE A 39 8.74 2.58 -20.38
C ILE A 39 8.65 1.08 -20.04
N GLN A 40 7.44 0.64 -19.70
CA GLN A 40 7.10 -0.76 -19.46
C GLN A 40 6.59 -1.37 -20.77
N SER A 41 7.14 -2.52 -21.14
CA SER A 41 6.61 -3.33 -22.24
C SER A 41 5.28 -3.95 -21.82
N PRO A 42 4.31 -4.15 -22.75
CA PRO A 42 3.16 -5.00 -22.49
C PRO A 42 3.61 -6.34 -21.89
N THR A 43 2.93 -6.78 -20.83
CA THR A 43 3.28 -8.03 -20.16
C THR A 43 2.90 -9.24 -21.00
N TYR A 44 1.82 -9.13 -21.80
CA TYR A 44 1.16 -10.27 -22.45
C TYR A 44 0.98 -11.46 -21.49
N ALA A 45 0.84 -11.18 -20.19
CA ALA A 45 0.89 -12.19 -19.15
C ALA A 45 -0.18 -13.24 -19.40
N GLU A 46 0.10 -14.51 -19.09
CA GLU A 46 -0.90 -15.56 -19.16
C GLU A 46 -2.03 -15.33 -18.13
N VAL A 47 -3.06 -16.18 -18.17
CA VAL A 47 -4.09 -16.13 -17.13
C VAL A 47 -3.43 -16.55 -15.81
N PRO A 48 -3.62 -15.79 -14.71
CA PRO A 48 -3.06 -16.09 -13.41
C PRO A 48 -3.46 -17.49 -12.94
N THR A 49 -2.52 -18.17 -12.33
CA THR A 49 -2.69 -19.49 -11.73
C THR A 49 -2.79 -19.38 -10.21
N GLY A 50 -2.88 -20.50 -9.49
CA GLY A 50 -2.86 -20.51 -8.02
C GLY A 50 -1.59 -19.91 -7.42
N GLU A 51 -0.45 -20.01 -8.12
CA GLU A 51 0.85 -19.45 -7.71
C GLU A 51 0.83 -17.92 -7.59
N ASP A 52 -0.01 -17.26 -8.40
CA ASP A 52 -0.11 -15.79 -8.46
C ASP A 52 -1.10 -15.22 -7.42
N VAL A 53 -1.69 -16.08 -6.58
CA VAL A 53 -2.79 -15.71 -5.67
C VAL A 53 -2.36 -15.89 -4.22
N LEU A 54 -2.52 -14.84 -3.43
CA LEU A 54 -2.39 -14.85 -1.98
C LEU A 54 -3.79 -14.91 -1.35
N VAL A 55 -4.03 -15.83 -0.43
CA VAL A 55 -5.30 -15.94 0.30
C VAL A 55 -5.06 -15.52 1.75
N VAL A 56 -5.79 -14.51 2.23
CA VAL A 56 -5.64 -13.93 3.56
C VAL A 56 -6.87 -14.29 4.39
N TYR A 57 -6.65 -14.89 5.56
CA TYR A 57 -7.72 -15.28 6.48
C TYR A 57 -7.43 -14.80 7.91
N ASN A 58 -8.49 -14.44 8.63
CA ASN A 58 -8.37 -13.96 10.01
C ASN A 58 -8.43 -15.12 11.00
N THR A 59 -7.33 -15.37 11.70
CA THR A 59 -7.23 -16.41 12.74
C THR A 59 -8.04 -16.13 14.00
N ASN A 60 -8.48 -14.88 14.21
CA ASN A 60 -9.39 -14.52 15.30
C ASN A 60 -10.86 -14.79 14.99
N TYR A 61 -11.20 -15.04 13.72
CA TYR A 61 -12.55 -15.35 13.34
C TYR A 61 -12.88 -16.80 13.68
N VAL A 62 -13.79 -16.99 14.63
CA VAL A 62 -14.14 -18.29 15.23
C VAL A 62 -15.57 -18.72 14.98
N GLU A 63 -16.35 -17.93 14.22
CA GLU A 63 -17.72 -18.33 13.87
C GLU A 63 -17.68 -19.50 12.89
N ASP A 64 -18.56 -20.47 13.14
CA ASP A 64 -18.73 -21.72 12.41
C ASP A 64 -20.24 -21.90 12.23
N GLU A 65 -20.78 -21.35 11.14
CA GLU A 65 -22.23 -21.31 10.91
C GLU A 65 -22.81 -22.69 10.60
N ASN A 66 -21.98 -23.60 10.08
CA ASN A 66 -22.39 -24.94 9.68
C ASN A 66 -22.12 -26.02 10.75
N GLU A 67 -21.57 -25.61 11.91
CA GLU A 67 -21.26 -26.42 13.09
C GLU A 67 -20.39 -27.66 12.79
N ASN A 68 -19.48 -27.56 11.81
CA ASN A 68 -18.62 -28.67 11.39
C ASN A 68 -17.30 -28.77 12.20
N GLY A 69 -17.06 -27.82 13.10
CA GLY A 69 -15.87 -27.74 13.95
C GLY A 69 -14.71 -26.95 13.34
N VAL A 70 -14.91 -26.27 12.20
CA VAL A 70 -13.93 -25.43 11.51
C VAL A 70 -14.52 -24.04 11.29
N PRO A 71 -13.87 -22.95 11.74
CA PRO A 71 -14.36 -21.61 11.48
C PRO A 71 -14.51 -21.30 9.98
N ASP A 72 -15.60 -20.63 9.59
CA ASP A 72 -15.96 -20.41 8.17
C ASP A 72 -14.84 -19.71 7.40
N GLY A 73 -14.16 -18.72 8.02
CA GLY A 73 -13.07 -17.98 7.39
C GLY A 73 -11.88 -18.86 6.98
N ILE A 74 -11.58 -19.89 7.77
CA ILE A 74 -10.54 -20.89 7.50
C ILE A 74 -11.05 -21.91 6.46
N GLU A 75 -12.31 -22.32 6.57
CA GLU A 75 -12.93 -23.24 5.62
C GLU A 75 -12.95 -22.66 4.19
N ILE A 76 -13.37 -21.41 4.04
CA ILE A 76 -13.38 -20.69 2.76
C ILE A 76 -11.96 -20.56 2.20
N ALA A 77 -10.97 -20.24 3.05
CA ALA A 77 -9.58 -20.12 2.63
C ALA A 77 -9.05 -21.44 2.06
N ARG A 78 -9.28 -22.56 2.76
CA ARG A 78 -8.86 -23.90 2.33
C ARG A 78 -9.62 -24.37 1.09
N TYR A 79 -10.93 -24.15 1.04
CA TYR A 79 -11.72 -24.47 -0.14
C TYR A 79 -11.18 -23.75 -1.38
N TYR A 80 -10.91 -22.44 -1.27
CA TYR A 80 -10.38 -21.67 -2.39
C TYR A 80 -8.96 -22.11 -2.76
N GLN A 81 -8.13 -22.42 -1.76
CA GLN A 81 -6.79 -22.97 -1.96
C GLN A 81 -6.83 -24.25 -2.81
N GLU A 82 -7.64 -25.22 -2.41
CA GLU A 82 -7.81 -26.49 -3.13
C GLU A 82 -8.41 -26.28 -4.52
N ALA A 83 -9.46 -25.46 -4.63
CA ALA A 83 -10.18 -25.24 -5.89
C ALA A 83 -9.31 -24.54 -6.96
N ARG A 84 -8.29 -23.77 -6.55
CA ARG A 84 -7.41 -23.02 -7.45
C ARG A 84 -5.97 -23.50 -7.46
N ASN A 85 -5.66 -24.57 -6.73
CA ASN A 85 -4.30 -25.07 -6.50
C ASN A 85 -3.36 -23.94 -6.03
N VAL A 86 -3.81 -23.16 -5.04
CA VAL A 86 -2.97 -22.13 -4.41
C VAL A 86 -1.94 -22.83 -3.51
N PRO A 87 -0.64 -22.50 -3.62
CA PRO A 87 0.39 -23.02 -2.72
C PRO A 87 0.07 -22.79 -1.25
N GLU A 88 0.54 -23.68 -0.37
CA GLU A 88 0.36 -23.51 1.08
C GLU A 88 1.06 -22.24 1.59
N VAL A 89 2.21 -21.90 1.02
CA VAL A 89 2.94 -20.65 1.33
C VAL A 89 2.17 -19.39 0.94
N ASN A 90 1.14 -19.51 0.11
CA ASN A 90 0.30 -18.39 -0.28
C ASN A 90 -0.94 -18.24 0.62
N LEU A 91 -1.08 -19.08 1.67
CA LEU A 91 -2.15 -18.99 2.66
C LEU A 91 -1.67 -18.19 3.88
N VAL A 92 -2.14 -16.95 4.00
CA VAL A 92 -1.67 -15.98 5.00
C VAL A 92 -2.61 -15.88 6.18
N PRO A 93 -2.20 -16.38 7.37
CA PRO A 93 -2.90 -16.07 8.61
C PRO A 93 -2.62 -14.62 9.03
N ILE A 94 -3.69 -13.88 9.34
CA ILE A 94 -3.59 -12.61 10.06
C ILE A 94 -4.34 -12.68 11.40
N HIS A 95 -3.93 -11.86 12.37
CA HIS A 95 -4.49 -11.83 13.72
C HIS A 95 -5.05 -10.45 14.01
N VAL A 96 -6.29 -10.18 13.57
CA VAL A 96 -6.88 -8.84 13.58
C VAL A 96 -8.28 -8.85 14.16
N SER A 97 -8.89 -7.67 14.36
CA SER A 97 -10.28 -7.58 14.82
C SER A 97 -11.22 -8.37 13.88
N THR A 98 -12.27 -8.96 14.46
CA THR A 98 -13.36 -9.60 13.71
C THR A 98 -14.49 -8.63 13.41
N ASP A 99 -14.42 -7.40 13.89
CA ASP A 99 -15.42 -6.37 13.61
C ASP A 99 -15.44 -6.01 12.13
N GLU A 100 -16.64 -5.73 11.61
CA GLU A 100 -16.80 -5.32 10.21
C GLU A 100 -16.05 -4.01 9.91
N GLU A 101 -16.06 -3.08 10.85
CA GLU A 101 -15.47 -1.75 10.74
C GLU A 101 -14.37 -1.57 11.79
N ILE A 102 -13.18 -1.16 11.34
CA ILE A 102 -11.99 -0.98 12.18
C ILE A 102 -11.48 0.46 12.12
N THR A 103 -10.68 0.83 13.11
CA THR A 103 -9.97 2.10 13.18
C THR A 103 -8.79 2.15 12.20
N ARG A 104 -8.32 3.36 11.88
CA ARG A 104 -7.11 3.54 11.05
C ARG A 104 -5.87 2.92 11.69
N PRO A 105 -5.62 3.10 13.00
CA PRO A 105 -4.54 2.40 13.67
C PRO A 105 -4.70 0.88 13.65
N GLU A 106 -5.89 0.30 13.55
CA GLU A 106 -6.00 -1.16 13.37
C GLU A 106 -5.63 -1.62 11.96
N TYR A 107 -5.72 -0.73 10.96
CA TYR A 107 -5.28 -1.02 9.59
C TYR A 107 -3.77 -0.79 9.40
N ASP A 108 -3.27 0.39 9.78
CA ASP A 108 -1.89 0.83 9.52
C ASP A 108 -1.25 1.48 10.76
N ARG A 109 -0.09 0.96 11.16
CA ARG A 109 0.70 1.41 12.31
C ARG A 109 1.30 2.80 12.13
N ASN A 110 1.53 3.23 10.90
CA ASN A 110 2.17 4.52 10.62
C ASN A 110 1.28 5.72 10.96
N TYR A 111 0.01 5.49 11.31
CA TYR A 111 -0.86 6.54 11.81
C TYR A 111 -0.42 6.94 13.22
N ASP A 112 -0.16 8.23 13.41
CA ASP A 112 0.37 8.94 14.59
C ASP A 112 -0.34 8.56 15.91
N THR A 113 -0.03 7.37 16.41
CA THR A 113 -0.52 6.85 17.67
C THR A 113 0.68 6.34 18.45
N GLU A 114 1.28 7.23 19.24
CA GLU A 114 2.20 6.84 20.30
C GLU A 114 1.47 5.87 21.25
N GLY A 115 1.74 4.57 21.12
CA GLY A 115 1.59 3.61 22.21
C GLY A 115 0.18 3.09 22.53
N LEU A 116 -0.73 2.98 21.58
CA LEU A 116 -2.01 2.31 21.82
C LEU A 116 -2.10 0.97 21.07
N TYR A 117 -2.24 -0.10 21.87
CA TYR A 117 -2.43 -1.51 21.53
C TYR A 117 -1.16 -2.33 21.23
N GLU A 118 -0.59 -2.93 22.30
CA GLU A 118 0.50 -3.92 22.20
C GLU A 118 0.04 -5.27 21.60
N GLU A 119 -1.28 -5.51 21.50
CA GLU A 119 -1.86 -6.79 21.03
C GLU A 119 -2.52 -6.72 19.63
N THR A 120 -2.64 -5.53 19.03
CA THR A 120 -3.29 -5.38 17.71
C THR A 120 -2.28 -5.60 16.59
N SER A 121 -2.49 -6.62 15.77
CA SER A 121 -1.79 -6.73 14.48
C SER A 121 -2.42 -5.76 13.47
N TYR A 122 -1.57 -5.07 12.73
CA TYR A 122 -1.98 -4.10 11.71
C TYR A 122 -2.16 -4.84 10.39
N ILE A 123 -3.36 -4.81 9.79
CA ILE A 123 -3.67 -5.55 8.55
C ILE A 123 -2.61 -5.28 7.48
N ARG A 124 -2.30 -4.00 7.22
CA ARG A 124 -1.32 -3.59 6.21
C ARG A 124 0.05 -4.20 6.47
N GLN A 125 0.56 -4.01 7.68
CA GLN A 125 1.90 -4.47 8.06
C GLN A 125 2.00 -5.99 8.04
N ALA A 126 0.98 -6.70 8.51
CA ALA A 126 0.95 -8.17 8.52
C ALA A 126 1.11 -8.74 7.10
N ILE A 127 0.36 -8.18 6.14
CA ILE A 127 0.41 -8.64 4.75
C ILE A 127 1.72 -8.21 4.07
N GLU A 128 2.15 -6.95 4.23
CA GLU A 128 3.42 -6.47 3.65
C GLU A 128 4.63 -7.26 4.17
N GLN A 129 4.69 -7.55 5.47
CA GLN A 129 5.74 -8.37 6.06
C GLN A 129 5.69 -9.80 5.53
N TYR A 130 4.50 -10.39 5.39
CA TYR A 130 4.38 -11.74 4.85
C TYR A 130 4.90 -11.82 3.41
N LEU A 131 4.46 -10.90 2.55
CA LEU A 131 4.90 -10.79 1.15
C LEU A 131 6.40 -10.53 1.01
N THR A 132 7.01 -9.82 1.96
CA THR A 132 8.46 -9.52 1.95
C THR A 132 9.31 -10.69 2.45
N ASN A 133 8.82 -11.44 3.44
CA ASN A 133 9.63 -12.44 4.16
C ASN A 133 9.48 -13.88 3.64
N HIS A 134 8.57 -14.11 2.69
CA HIS A 134 8.33 -15.43 2.10
C HIS A 134 8.63 -15.43 0.61
N THR A 135 8.91 -16.61 0.08
CA THR A 135 9.16 -16.85 -1.34
C THR A 135 8.25 -17.96 -1.87
N ASN A 136 8.00 -17.99 -3.17
CA ASN A 136 7.38 -19.13 -3.84
C ASN A 136 8.35 -20.33 -3.91
N GLU A 137 7.92 -21.42 -4.55
CA GLU A 137 8.71 -22.65 -4.70
C GLU A 137 10.00 -22.43 -5.52
N GLU A 138 10.00 -21.44 -6.42
CA GLU A 138 11.15 -21.03 -7.24
C GLU A 138 12.14 -20.12 -6.50
N GLY A 139 11.81 -19.67 -5.28
CA GLY A 139 12.63 -18.78 -4.47
C GLY A 139 12.49 -17.29 -4.81
N GLU A 140 11.47 -16.91 -5.58
CA GLU A 140 11.12 -15.52 -5.85
C GLU A 140 10.32 -14.93 -4.67
N PRO A 141 10.59 -13.69 -4.24
CA PRO A 141 9.80 -13.03 -3.18
C PRO A 141 8.31 -13.02 -3.54
N LEU A 142 7.43 -13.38 -2.58
CA LEU A 142 6.00 -13.39 -2.83
C LEU A 142 5.48 -12.02 -3.27
N GLY A 143 6.03 -10.92 -2.75
CA GLY A 143 5.68 -9.57 -3.18
C GLY A 143 5.80 -9.33 -4.70
N ASP A 144 6.72 -10.03 -5.36
CA ASP A 144 6.97 -9.93 -6.80
C ASP A 144 6.19 -10.97 -7.62
N ALA A 145 5.91 -12.14 -7.03
CA ALA A 145 5.18 -13.24 -7.67
C ALA A 145 3.65 -13.03 -7.63
N ILE A 146 3.12 -12.56 -6.50
CA ILE A 146 1.68 -12.42 -6.28
C ILE A 146 1.09 -11.28 -7.13
N ARG A 147 -0.07 -11.55 -7.72
CA ARG A 147 -0.86 -10.59 -8.52
C ARG A 147 -2.23 -10.31 -7.89
N TYR A 148 -2.77 -11.30 -7.17
CA TYR A 148 -4.09 -11.24 -6.55
C TYR A 148 -4.02 -11.48 -5.06
N ILE A 149 -4.78 -10.70 -4.30
CA ILE A 149 -5.04 -10.94 -2.89
C ILE A 149 -6.52 -11.25 -2.73
N VAL A 150 -6.81 -12.39 -2.11
CA VAL A 150 -8.16 -12.86 -1.79
C VAL A 150 -8.35 -12.76 -0.29
N LEU A 151 -9.25 -11.91 0.16
CA LEU A 151 -9.65 -11.82 1.56
C LEU A 151 -10.78 -12.81 1.81
N THR A 152 -10.76 -13.52 2.94
CA THR A 152 -11.86 -14.41 3.32
C THR A 152 -12.71 -13.82 4.44
N LYS A 153 -13.87 -14.44 4.69
CA LYS A 153 -14.77 -14.12 5.79
C LYS A 153 -14.01 -13.96 7.11
N GLY A 154 -14.38 -12.93 7.87
CA GLY A 154 -13.73 -12.57 9.12
C GLY A 154 -12.58 -11.56 9.01
N VAL A 155 -12.11 -11.23 7.80
CA VAL A 155 -11.25 -10.05 7.59
C VAL A 155 -12.13 -8.79 7.59
N PRO A 156 -11.79 -7.71 8.33
CA PRO A 156 -12.60 -6.49 8.37
C PRO A 156 -12.93 -5.92 6.99
N LEU A 157 -14.12 -5.31 6.84
CA LEU A 157 -14.61 -4.75 5.58
C LEU A 157 -14.23 -3.27 5.42
N LYS A 158 -14.31 -2.49 6.49
CA LYS A 158 -14.28 -1.03 6.45
C LYS A 158 -13.24 -0.47 7.40
N ILE A 159 -12.65 0.65 6.99
CA ILE A 159 -11.82 1.51 7.81
C ILE A 159 -12.65 2.76 8.08
N GLN A 160 -12.94 3.01 9.35
CA GLN A 160 -13.80 4.11 9.79
C GLN A 160 -13.19 5.48 9.45
N GLN A 161 -14.06 6.48 9.37
CA GLN A 161 -13.68 7.89 9.27
C GLN A 161 -12.79 8.32 10.45
N TYR A 162 -11.84 9.23 10.20
CA TYR A 162 -11.08 9.86 11.28
C TYR A 162 -11.97 10.85 12.06
N ASP A 163 -12.09 10.68 13.37
CA ASP A 163 -12.90 11.56 14.24
C ASP A 163 -12.12 12.79 14.77
N GLY A 164 -10.89 13.03 14.30
CA GLY A 164 -9.97 13.99 14.93
C GLY A 164 -10.10 15.47 14.54
N GLY A 165 -11.27 15.97 14.12
CA GLY A 165 -11.40 17.43 13.93
C GLY A 165 -12.77 17.98 13.51
N THR A 166 -13.05 19.20 13.99
CA THR A 166 -14.27 20.01 13.79
C THR A 166 -14.62 20.37 12.34
N TYR A 167 -13.84 19.91 11.37
CA TYR A 167 -14.11 20.06 9.96
C TYR A 167 -14.58 18.72 9.42
N ILE A 168 -15.85 18.66 9.04
CA ILE A 168 -16.45 17.70 8.11
C ILE A 168 -15.63 17.67 6.81
N ARG A 169 -14.45 17.05 6.84
CA ARG A 169 -13.74 16.64 5.64
C ARG A 169 -14.57 15.54 5.01
N GLN A 170 -14.71 15.65 3.70
CA GLN A 170 -15.47 14.73 2.87
C GLN A 170 -15.09 13.29 3.20
N ALA A 171 -16.07 12.42 3.47
CA ALA A 171 -16.00 10.95 3.42
C ALA A 171 -14.57 10.38 3.36
N ASP A 172 -13.90 10.31 4.51
CA ASP A 172 -12.52 9.83 4.65
C ASP A 172 -12.44 8.35 5.03
N TYR A 173 -13.57 7.65 5.08
CA TYR A 173 -13.64 6.19 5.20
C TYR A 173 -13.08 5.50 3.96
N SER A 174 -12.60 4.27 4.14
CA SER A 174 -12.13 3.41 3.05
C SER A 174 -12.61 1.98 3.28
N SER A 175 -12.73 1.19 2.21
CA SER A 175 -12.82 -0.26 2.36
C SER A 175 -11.41 -0.84 2.52
N VAL A 176 -11.30 -1.96 3.23
CA VAL A 176 -10.02 -2.63 3.51
C VAL A 176 -9.40 -3.20 2.23
N ASP A 177 -10.22 -3.73 1.32
CA ASP A 177 -9.77 -4.25 0.02
C ASP A 177 -9.16 -3.16 -0.88
N ALA A 178 -9.78 -1.97 -0.94
CA ALA A 178 -9.26 -0.83 -1.68
C ALA A 178 -7.93 -0.33 -1.10
N ALA A 179 -7.78 -0.36 0.22
CA ALA A 179 -6.55 0.01 0.90
C ALA A 179 -5.44 -1.02 0.63
N ILE A 180 -5.75 -2.32 0.67
CA ILE A 180 -4.81 -3.40 0.32
C ILE A 180 -4.41 -3.36 -1.17
N ALA A 181 -5.25 -2.83 -2.06
CA ALA A 181 -4.84 -2.66 -3.46
C ALA A 181 -3.63 -1.71 -3.63
N LEU A 182 -3.33 -0.91 -2.59
CA LEU A 182 -2.26 0.10 -2.54
C LEU A 182 -1.15 -0.28 -1.54
N LEU A 183 -0.99 -1.56 -1.16
CA LEU A 183 0.15 -1.99 -0.34
C LEU A 183 1.48 -1.49 -0.90
N PHE A 184 2.46 -1.24 -0.04
CA PHE A 184 3.78 -0.66 -0.35
C PHE A 184 3.77 0.76 -0.92
N GLN A 185 2.61 1.40 -1.10
CA GLN A 185 2.53 2.82 -1.48
C GLN A 185 2.58 3.71 -0.24
N ASP A 186 3.25 4.85 -0.30
CA ASP A 186 3.12 5.87 0.74
C ASP A 186 1.85 6.68 0.50
N TYR A 187 0.80 6.41 1.27
CA TYR A 187 -0.49 7.09 1.15
C TYR A 187 -1.14 7.27 2.51
N GLU A 188 -1.80 8.42 2.68
CA GLU A 188 -2.74 8.63 3.75
C GLU A 188 -4.13 8.20 3.29
N ILE A 189 -4.86 7.49 4.15
CA ILE A 189 -6.27 7.22 3.91
C ILE A 189 -7.05 8.52 4.19
N ASP A 190 -6.99 9.50 3.28
CA ASP A 190 -7.61 10.82 3.46
C ASP A 190 -9.03 10.95 2.83
N GLY A 191 -9.56 9.83 2.33
CA GLY A 191 -10.84 9.75 1.64
C GLY A 191 -10.71 9.37 0.19
N ARG A 192 -11.14 10.25 -0.72
CA ARG A 192 -11.40 9.94 -2.14
C ARG A 192 -10.10 9.67 -2.93
N ILE A 193 -9.45 8.56 -2.66
CA ILE A 193 -8.40 8.02 -3.51
C ILE A 193 -9.07 7.44 -4.76
N ARG A 194 -8.70 7.97 -5.93
CA ARG A 194 -9.16 7.42 -7.20
C ARG A 194 -8.50 6.07 -7.40
N ASN A 195 -9.31 5.04 -7.63
CA ASN A 195 -8.83 3.72 -8.03
C ASN A 195 -7.89 3.88 -9.24
N PRO A 196 -6.60 3.50 -9.13
CA PRO A 196 -5.64 3.64 -10.23
C PRO A 196 -6.04 2.88 -11.49
N TYR A 197 -6.90 1.86 -11.37
CA TYR A 197 -7.43 1.08 -12.50
C TYR A 197 -8.66 1.72 -13.18
N TYR A 198 -9.28 2.74 -12.58
CA TYR A 198 -10.50 3.33 -13.12
C TYR A 198 -10.26 3.99 -14.48
N LYS A 199 -10.89 3.43 -15.53
CA LYS A 199 -10.73 3.84 -16.94
C LYS A 199 -9.28 3.76 -17.45
N ALA A 200 -8.44 2.96 -16.80
CA ALA A 200 -7.04 2.85 -17.19
C ALA A 200 -6.85 1.99 -18.45
N ASP A 201 -7.76 1.05 -18.71
CA ASP A 201 -7.83 0.27 -19.95
C ASP A 201 -9.24 0.32 -20.56
N PRO A 202 -9.62 1.44 -21.21
CA PRO A 202 -10.98 1.64 -21.73
C PRO A 202 -11.32 0.73 -22.92
N ASN A 203 -10.29 0.16 -23.57
CA ASN A 203 -10.46 -0.73 -24.72
C ASN A 203 -10.38 -2.21 -24.32
N LEU A 204 -10.13 -2.51 -23.04
CA LEU A 204 -9.89 -3.86 -22.54
C LEU A 204 -8.79 -4.57 -23.37
N SER A 205 -7.69 -3.86 -23.67
CA SER A 205 -6.57 -4.44 -24.41
C SER A 205 -5.85 -5.51 -23.58
N LEU A 206 -5.92 -5.38 -22.25
CA LEU A 206 -5.30 -6.28 -21.28
C LEU A 206 -3.76 -6.35 -21.35
N ASP A 207 -3.13 -5.43 -22.09
CA ASP A 207 -1.69 -5.43 -22.39
C ASP A 207 -0.81 -5.36 -21.14
N TYR A 208 -1.33 -4.77 -20.07
CA TYR A 208 -0.64 -4.57 -18.79
C TYR A 208 -1.40 -5.24 -17.64
N ARG A 209 -2.22 -6.25 -17.94
CA ARG A 209 -2.87 -7.01 -16.88
C ARG A 209 -1.79 -7.58 -15.96
N PHE A 210 -2.03 -7.44 -14.66
CA PHE A 210 -1.19 -7.99 -13.59
C PHE A 210 0.21 -7.37 -13.49
N ASP A 211 0.48 -6.26 -14.19
CA ASP A 211 1.71 -5.51 -13.97
C ASP A 211 1.57 -4.61 -12.73
N GLY A 212 2.21 -5.01 -11.64
CA GLY A 212 2.31 -4.21 -10.44
C GLY A 212 2.95 -2.86 -10.76
N ALA A 213 2.34 -1.79 -10.23
CA ALA A 213 2.78 -0.40 -10.44
C ALA A 213 2.64 0.18 -11.85
N HIS A 214 1.92 -0.48 -12.77
CA HIS A 214 1.63 0.09 -14.09
C HIS A 214 0.51 1.14 -14.04
N PHE A 215 -0.61 0.80 -13.41
CA PHE A 215 -1.78 1.66 -13.35
C PHE A 215 -1.63 2.68 -12.22
N SER A 216 -1.58 3.96 -12.58
CA SER A 216 -1.34 5.05 -11.63
C SER A 216 -2.44 6.09 -11.69
N ASN A 217 -2.86 6.61 -10.53
CA ASN A 217 -3.82 7.71 -10.47
C ASN A 217 -3.12 9.08 -10.58
N SER A 218 -3.93 10.15 -10.57
CA SER A 218 -3.43 11.54 -10.66
C SER A 218 -2.54 11.97 -9.49
N ASN A 219 -2.56 11.24 -8.38
CA ASN A 219 -1.77 11.52 -7.18
C ASN A 219 -0.45 10.74 -7.18
N GLY A 220 -0.18 9.94 -8.22
CA GLY A 220 1.02 9.13 -8.33
C GLY A 220 0.95 7.78 -7.62
N LEU A 221 -0.16 7.46 -6.96
CA LEU A 221 -0.37 6.14 -6.35
C LEU A 221 -0.59 5.10 -7.43
N THR A 222 0.12 3.99 -7.30
CA THR A 222 0.04 2.90 -8.27
C THR A 222 -0.69 1.69 -7.69
N LEU A 223 -1.39 0.95 -8.54
CA LEU A 223 -2.02 -0.31 -8.16
C LEU A 223 -0.92 -1.35 -7.89
N SER A 224 -0.87 -1.90 -6.69
CA SER A 224 0.08 -2.94 -6.32
C SER A 224 -0.49 -4.33 -6.59
N TYR A 225 -1.74 -4.58 -6.17
CA TYR A 225 -2.40 -5.88 -6.29
C TYR A 225 -3.86 -5.72 -6.70
N LEU A 226 -4.39 -6.74 -7.38
CA LEU A 226 -5.84 -6.89 -7.53
C LEU A 226 -6.39 -7.56 -6.28
N VAL A 227 -7.43 -6.97 -5.67
CA VAL A 227 -8.00 -7.48 -4.42
C VAL A 227 -9.44 -7.89 -4.64
N THR A 228 -9.80 -9.05 -4.10
CA THR A 228 -11.18 -9.55 -4.06
C THR A 228 -11.47 -10.14 -2.70
N ARG A 229 -12.76 -10.37 -2.40
CA ARG A 229 -13.23 -10.95 -1.16
C ARG A 229 -14.13 -12.15 -1.42
N LEU A 230 -14.08 -13.12 -0.50
CA LEU A 230 -14.99 -14.27 -0.40
C LEU A 230 -15.64 -14.23 0.99
N ASP A 231 -16.95 -14.01 1.04
CA ASP A 231 -17.76 -14.01 2.26
C ASP A 231 -18.78 -15.15 2.23
#